data_AF-A0A7C4VSU5-F1
#
_entry.id   AF-A0A7C4VSU5-F1
#
_cell.length_a   1.000
_cell.length_b   1.000
_cell.length_c   1.000
_cell.angle_alpha   90.00
_cell.angle_beta   90.00
_cell.angle_gamma   90.00
#
_symmetry.space_group_name_H-M   'P 1'
#
loop_
_entity.id
_entity.type
_entity.pdbx_description
1 polymer ?
#
loop_
_entity_poly.entity_id
_entity_poly.type
_entity_poly.pdbx_seq_one_letter_code
_entity_poly.pdbx_strand_id
1 'polypeptide(L)' 'APGGSGPRTPGPGAQAAIRALARAGFHIGRIEEVTPIPHDGTRRPGGRRGRRV' A
#
# COMPACT_ATOMS: atom_id res chain seq x y z
N ALA A 1 -1.87 -1.24 -0.60
CA ALA A 1 -1.56 0.05 0.05
C ALA A 1 -2.63 1.07 -0.33
N PRO A 2 -2.75 2.27 0.28
CA PRO A 2 -3.77 3.21 -0.17
C PRO A 2 -3.45 3.76 -1.57
N GLY A 3 -3.95 3.07 -2.59
CA GLY A 3 -3.82 3.46 -3.99
C GLY A 3 -4.63 4.70 -4.36
N GLY A 4 -4.80 4.93 -5.66
CA GLY A 4 -5.58 6.07 -6.15
C GLY A 4 -4.93 7.40 -5.77
N SER A 5 -5.67 8.23 -5.02
CA SER A 5 -5.23 9.53 -4.49
C SER A 5 -4.47 9.43 -3.16
N GLY A 6 -4.38 8.23 -2.57
CA GLY A 6 -3.66 7.97 -1.32
C GLY A 6 -2.18 7.60 -1.49
N PRO A 7 -1.50 7.25 -0.37
CA PRO A 7 -0.13 6.74 -0.35
C PRO A 7 0.05 5.36 -1.01
N ARG A 8 0.83 5.27 -2.08
CA ARG A 8 1.06 4.00 -2.78
C ARG A 8 2.02 3.05 -2.07
N THR A 9 2.67 3.49 -0.99
CA THR A 9 3.59 2.68 -0.22
C THR A 9 2.84 1.73 0.71
N PRO A 10 3.10 0.41 0.65
CA PRO A 10 2.57 -0.53 1.65
C PRO A 10 2.92 -0.10 3.07
N GLY A 11 1.97 -0.28 3.98
CA GLY A 11 2.19 0.03 5.39
C GLY A 11 3.24 -0.89 6.02
N PRO A 12 3.81 -0.50 7.17
CA PRO A 12 4.89 -1.27 7.83
C PRO A 12 4.48 -2.72 8.18
N GLY A 13 3.17 -2.97 8.36
CA GLY A 13 2.63 -4.31 8.65
C GLY A 13 2.65 -5.28 7.46
N ALA A 14 2.81 -4.80 6.22
CA ALA A 14 2.74 -5.65 5.03
C ALA A 14 3.81 -6.77 5.07
N GLN A 15 5.07 -6.38 5.35
CA GLN A 15 6.17 -7.34 5.40
C GLN A 15 6.11 -8.24 6.64
N ALA A 16 5.60 -7.71 7.77
CA ALA A 16 5.42 -8.48 9.00
C ALA A 16 4.38 -9.59 8.81
N ALA A 17 3.27 -9.30 8.13
CA ALA A 17 2.20 -10.26 7.85
C ALA A 17 2.68 -11.41 6.96
N ILE A 18 3.41 -11.10 5.88
CA ILE A 18 4.00 -12.12 4.97
C ILE A 18 4.94 -13.05 5.75
N ARG A 19 5.81 -12.47 6.60
CA ARG A 19 6.72 -13.26 7.44
C ARG A 19 6.00 -14.13 8.46
N ALA A 20 4.89 -13.65 9.03
CA ALA A 20 4.09 -14.43 9.97
C ALA A 20 3.46 -15.66 9.30
N LEU A 21 2.92 -15.50 8.08
CA LEU A 21 2.35 -16.61 7.31
C LEU A 21 3.41 -17.65 6.96
N ALA A 22 4.59 -17.22 6.51
CA ALA A 22 5.70 -18.13 6.25
C ALA A 22 6.12 -18.91 7.51
N ARG A 23 6.18 -18.24 8.67
CA ARG A 23 6.51 -18.87 9.96
C ARG A 23 5.43 -19.84 10.46
N ALA A 24 4.17 -19.61 10.12
CA ALA A 24 3.06 -20.51 10.44
C ALA A 24 3.05 -21.79 9.57
N GLY A 25 4.01 -21.94 8.65
CA GLY A 25 4.16 -23.14 7.82
C GLY A 25 3.44 -23.10 6.48
N PHE A 26 2.88 -21.95 6.09
CA PHE A 26 2.25 -21.80 4.78
C PHE A 26 3.31 -21.66 3.67
N HIS A 27 3.14 -22.41 2.58
CA HIS A 27 3.93 -22.24 1.37
C HIS A 27 3.39 -21.05 0.57
N ILE A 28 4.18 -19.98 0.50
CA ILE A 28 3.84 -18.78 -0.26
C ILE A 28 4.31 -18.98 -1.71
N GLY A 29 3.36 -19.03 -2.64
CA GLY A 29 3.64 -19.21 -4.07
C GLY A 29 4.09 -17.92 -4.75
N ARG A 30 3.14 -17.12 -5.23
CA ARG A 30 3.43 -15.84 -5.89
C ARG A 30 3.03 -14.67 -5.00
N ILE A 31 3.89 -13.65 -4.95
CA ILE A 31 3.61 -12.38 -4.28
C ILE A 31 3.50 -11.33 -5.37
N GLU A 32 2.35 -10.65 -5.44
CA GLU A 32 2.09 -9.57 -6.38
C GLU A 32 1.66 -8.30 -5.64
N GLU A 33 2.17 -7.16 -6.10
CA GLU A 33 1.80 -5.83 -5.61
C GLU A 33 0.70 -5.29 -6.51
N VAL A 34 -0.53 -5.23 -5.98
CA VAL A 34 -1.73 -4.82 -6.72
C VAL A 34 -2.31 -3.52 -6.18
N THR A 35 -1.46 -2.58 -5.74
CA THR A 35 -1.96 -1.29 -5.25
C THR A 35 -2.60 -0.52 -6.42
N PRO A 36 -3.84 -0.01 -6.28
CA PRO A 36 -4.52 0.67 -7.37
C PRO A 36 -3.73 1.88 -7.91
N ILE A 37 -3.34 1.81 -9.17
CA ILE A 37 -2.77 2.94 -9.92
C ILE A 37 -3.88 3.46 -10.84
N PRO A 38 -4.38 4.68 -10.62
CA PRO A 38 -5.47 5.18 -11.43
C PRO A 38 -4.89 5.70 -12.76
N HIS A 39 -5.60 5.45 -13.88
CA HIS A 39 -5.21 6.01 -15.18
C HIS A 39 -5.21 7.55 -15.16
N ASP A 40 -6.19 8.14 -14.47
CA ASP A 40 -6.28 9.57 -14.15
C ASP A 40 -6.54 9.79 -12.65
N GLY A 41 -6.10 10.93 -12.10
CA GLY A 41 -6.17 11.18 -10.67
C GLY A 41 -7.29 12.13 -10.25
N THR A 42 -7.96 11.83 -9.13
CA THR A 42 -8.73 12.83 -8.38
C THR A 42 -7.81 13.66 -7.47
N ARG A 43 -8.24 14.86 -7.09
CA ARG A 43 -7.46 15.76 -6.23
C ARG A 43 -7.09 15.08 -4.92
N ARG A 44 -5.78 15.07 -4.58
CA ARG A 44 -5.28 14.51 -3.32
C ARG A 44 -5.76 15.31 -2.09
N PRO A 45 -5.96 14.66 -0.94
CA PRO A 45 -6.25 15.35 0.32
C PRO A 45 -5.06 16.22 0.76
N GLY A 46 -5.34 17.32 1.46
CA GLY A 46 -4.33 18.30 1.92
C GLY A 46 -4.43 19.69 1.28
N GLY A 47 -5.42 19.93 0.40
CA GLY A 47 -5.62 21.24 -0.23
C GLY A 47 -4.48 21.62 -1.19
N ARG A 48 -4.44 22.88 -1.64
CA ARG A 48 -3.41 23.35 -2.61
C ARG A 48 -1.99 23.32 -2.02
N ARG A 49 -1.89 23.45 -0.70
CA ARG A 49 -0.62 23.67 0.02
C ARG A 49 -0.14 22.45 0.80
N GLY A 50 -0.92 21.37 0.84
CA GLY A 50 -0.58 20.15 1.58
C GLY A 50 -0.64 20.32 3.11
N ARG A 51 -0.22 19.27 3.81
CA ARG A 51 -0.01 19.28 5.27
C ARG A 51 1.15 20.23 5.61
N ARG A 52 0.89 21.21 6.49
CA ARG A 52 1.87 22.15 7.03
C ARG A 52 2.07 21.81 8.50
N VAL A 53 3.07 21.00 8.78
CA VAL A 53 3.62 20.78 10.12
C VAL A 53 5.07 21.22 10.09
#